data_AF-A0A921B086-F1
#
_entry.id   AF-A0A921B086-F1
#
_cell.length_a   1.000
_cell.length_b   1.000
_cell.length_c   1.000
_cell.angle_alpha   90.00
_cell.angle_beta   90.00
_cell.angle_gamma   90.00
#
_symmetry.space_group_name_H-M   'P 1'
#
loop_
_entity.id
_entity.type
_entity.pdbx_description
1 polymer ?
#
loop_
_entity_poly.entity_id
_entity_poly.type
_entity_poly.pdbx_seq_one_letter_code
_entity_poly.pdbx_strand_id
1 'polypeptide(L)'
;MMKPVLRPTGEDSYVIAYLPAADGDDFDFAAELARSRRQEDERDFEGACNTRLHAFQRLVDMIPEEGETVLEWEDEPTQAAVLTGYCSGIDHFLAGDWEMAAAIFEMLLDVDPEDHTEATIPLAYTYIAMEEYESFDDIINDVNDKYIDKVILTLWSEFRRTGTLPHGEVVRLRSRFRPYYDEFLAGEHPVSDAYLQEIRAERPSKEALARELWLQTEHLWSLFPGFVEALRKA
;
A
#
# COMPACT_ATOMS: atom_id res chain seq x y z
N MET A 1 -18.77 -19.35 16.20
CA MET A 1 -17.81 -20.35 15.65
C MET A 1 -18.13 -20.55 14.18
N MET A 2 -17.61 -19.63 13.39
CA MET A 2 -17.72 -19.56 11.95
C MET A 2 -16.32 -19.62 11.34
N LYS A 3 -16.14 -20.47 10.32
CA LYS A 3 -14.91 -20.59 9.56
C LYS A 3 -15.08 -19.89 8.20
N PRO A 4 -14.18 -18.98 7.80
CA PRO A 4 -14.18 -18.41 6.46
C PRO A 4 -13.82 -19.47 5.42
N VAL A 5 -14.49 -19.44 4.28
CA VAL A 5 -14.22 -20.30 3.12
C VAL A 5 -14.44 -19.52 1.83
N LEU A 6 -13.69 -19.86 0.78
CA LEU A 6 -14.00 -19.38 -0.57
C LEU A 6 -15.26 -20.07 -1.09
N ARG A 7 -16.23 -19.27 -1.52
CA ARG A 7 -17.44 -19.73 -2.19
C ARG A 7 -17.39 -19.25 -3.65
N PRO A 8 -17.37 -20.17 -4.63
CA PRO A 8 -17.39 -19.80 -6.04
C PRO A 8 -18.65 -19.03 -6.40
N THR A 9 -18.50 -18.00 -7.22
CA THR A 9 -19.55 -17.19 -7.83
C THR A 9 -19.45 -17.17 -9.36
N GLY A 10 -18.28 -17.52 -9.92
CA GLY A 10 -18.00 -17.65 -11.35
C GLY A 10 -17.02 -18.78 -11.66
N GLU A 11 -16.38 -18.73 -12.83
CA GLU A 11 -15.35 -19.71 -13.25
C GLU A 11 -14.12 -19.60 -12.35
N ASP A 12 -13.59 -18.39 -12.17
CA ASP A 12 -12.44 -18.08 -11.29
C ASP A 12 -12.78 -17.00 -10.25
N SER A 13 -14.07 -16.71 -10.06
CA SER A 13 -14.57 -15.67 -9.15
C SER A 13 -15.11 -16.26 -7.85
N TYR A 14 -14.79 -15.62 -6.73
CA TYR A 14 -15.08 -16.10 -5.38
C TYR A 14 -15.49 -14.98 -4.43
N VAL A 15 -16.25 -15.35 -3.40
CA VAL A 15 -16.52 -14.52 -2.21
C VAL A 15 -16.18 -15.28 -0.94
N ILE A 16 -15.87 -14.57 0.13
CA ILE A 16 -15.64 -15.17 1.45
C ILE A 16 -17.00 -15.40 2.13
N ALA A 17 -17.34 -16.67 2.30
CA ALA A 17 -18.51 -17.10 3.06
C ALA A 17 -18.08 -17.70 4.41
N TYR A 18 -19.02 -17.73 5.34
CA TYR A 18 -18.80 -18.27 6.68
C TYR A 18 -19.63 -19.54 6.89
N LEU A 19 -18.97 -20.64 7.25
CA LEU A 19 -19.63 -21.91 7.58
C LEU A 19 -19.53 -22.21 9.09
N PRO A 20 -20.53 -22.88 9.69
CA PRO A 20 -20.42 -23.33 11.08
C PRO A 20 -19.19 -24.23 11.27
N ALA A 21 -18.32 -23.85 12.20
CA ALA A 21 -17.13 -24.62 12.55
C ALA A 21 -17.42 -25.60 13.68
N ALA A 22 -16.89 -26.82 13.58
CA ALA A 22 -17.10 -27.85 14.60
C ALA A 22 -16.33 -27.57 15.91
N ASP A 23 -15.20 -26.85 15.87
CA ASP A 23 -14.41 -26.49 17.05
C ASP A 23 -13.50 -25.26 16.81
N GLY A 24 -13.51 -24.31 17.74
CA GLY A 24 -12.43 -23.34 18.04
C GLY A 24 -12.03 -22.29 17.00
N ASP A 25 -12.36 -22.49 15.72
CA ASP A 25 -11.96 -21.64 14.60
C ASP A 25 -13.06 -20.61 14.29
N ASP A 26 -13.34 -19.75 15.28
CA ASP A 26 -14.23 -18.59 15.09
C ASP A 26 -13.40 -17.43 14.55
N PHE A 27 -13.58 -17.12 13.27
CA PHE A 27 -12.81 -16.09 12.60
C PHE A 27 -13.69 -15.25 11.68
N ASP A 28 -13.52 -13.94 11.74
CA ASP A 28 -14.27 -12.96 10.95
C ASP A 28 -13.31 -11.82 10.55
N PHE A 29 -13.10 -11.65 9.25
CA PHE A 29 -12.18 -10.64 8.72
C PHE A 29 -12.59 -9.21 9.08
N ALA A 30 -13.88 -8.91 9.06
CA ALA A 30 -14.38 -7.57 9.42
C ALA A 30 -14.15 -7.30 10.92
N ALA A 31 -14.34 -8.32 11.77
CA ALA A 31 -14.06 -8.21 13.20
C ALA A 31 -12.55 -8.01 13.49
N GLU A 32 -11.67 -8.72 12.78
CA GLU A 32 -10.22 -8.58 12.92
C GLU A 32 -9.72 -7.23 12.39
N LEU A 33 -10.23 -6.75 11.24
CA LEU A 33 -9.94 -5.42 10.72
C LEU A 33 -10.39 -4.32 11.69
N ALA A 34 -11.58 -4.46 12.27
CA ALA A 34 -12.05 -3.53 13.30
C ALA A 34 -11.20 -3.61 14.58
N ARG A 35 -10.68 -4.79 14.93
CA ARG A 35 -9.78 -4.96 16.08
C ARG A 35 -8.44 -4.27 15.85
N SER A 36 -7.81 -4.45 14.69
CA SER A 36 -6.52 -3.82 14.40
C SER A 36 -6.61 -2.30 14.42
N ARG A 37 -7.69 -1.72 13.88
CA ARG A 37 -7.95 -0.26 13.97
C ARG A 37 -8.09 0.24 15.40
N ARG A 38 -8.78 -0.51 16.28
CA ARG A 38 -8.87 -0.15 17.72
C ARG A 38 -7.51 -0.21 18.40
N GLN A 39 -6.68 -1.20 18.05
CA GLN A 39 -5.33 -1.30 18.57
C GLN A 39 -4.46 -0.10 18.15
N GLU A 40 -4.60 0.39 16.92
CA GLU A 40 -3.95 1.63 16.47
C GLU A 40 -4.42 2.85 17.27
N ASP A 41 -5.73 3.00 17.49
CA ASP A 41 -6.29 4.08 18.33
C ASP A 41 -5.75 4.04 19.76
N GLU A 42 -5.52 2.84 20.29
CA GLU A 42 -4.94 2.56 21.61
C GLU A 42 -3.41 2.64 21.64
N ARG A 43 -2.77 2.88 20.48
CA ARG A 43 -1.31 2.89 20.26
C ARG A 43 -0.63 1.53 20.49
N ASP A 44 -1.38 0.45 20.41
CA ASP A 44 -0.89 -0.93 20.34
C ASP A 44 -0.55 -1.29 18.88
N PHE A 45 0.48 -0.64 18.32
CA PHE A 45 0.86 -0.85 16.92
C PHE A 45 1.36 -2.28 16.65
N GLU A 46 2.14 -2.85 17.56
CA GLU A 46 2.61 -4.24 17.43
C GLU A 46 1.43 -5.23 17.43
N GLY A 47 0.44 -5.03 18.31
CA GLY A 47 -0.77 -5.85 18.31
C GLY A 47 -1.63 -5.67 17.06
N ALA A 48 -1.69 -4.45 16.50
CA ALA A 48 -2.38 -4.18 15.24
C ALA A 48 -1.72 -4.92 14.06
N CYS A 49 -0.39 -4.81 13.91
CA CYS A 49 0.38 -5.52 12.89
C CYS A 49 0.19 -7.03 12.99
N ASN A 50 0.33 -7.60 14.20
CA ASN A 50 0.15 -9.03 14.42
C ASN A 50 -1.29 -9.50 14.10
N THR A 51 -2.30 -8.69 14.42
CA THR A 51 -3.69 -9.00 14.06
C THR A 51 -3.88 -9.06 12.54
N ARG A 52 -3.33 -8.09 11.81
CA ARG A 52 -3.43 -8.04 10.35
C ARG A 52 -2.66 -9.17 9.68
N LEU A 53 -1.44 -9.47 10.13
CA LEU A 53 -0.65 -10.57 9.60
C LEU A 53 -1.33 -11.93 9.81
N HIS A 54 -1.86 -12.20 11.01
CA HIS A 54 -2.60 -13.44 11.25
C HIS A 54 -3.83 -13.55 10.35
N ALA A 55 -4.55 -12.45 10.14
CA ALA A 55 -5.70 -12.44 9.25
C ALA A 55 -5.30 -12.64 7.78
N PHE A 56 -4.24 -11.99 7.32
CA PHE A 56 -3.68 -12.22 5.99
C PHE A 56 -3.27 -13.68 5.78
N GLN A 57 -2.61 -14.31 6.76
CA GLN A 57 -2.28 -15.74 6.69
C GLN A 57 -3.53 -16.62 6.53
N ARG A 58 -4.64 -16.28 7.19
CA ARG A 58 -5.92 -16.98 6.98
C ARG A 58 -6.47 -16.79 5.57
N LEU A 59 -6.23 -15.65 4.94
CA LEU A 59 -6.60 -15.44 3.54
C LEU A 59 -5.76 -16.32 2.61
N VAL A 60 -4.43 -16.33 2.80
CA VAL A 60 -3.50 -17.17 2.03
C VAL A 60 -3.86 -18.65 2.15
N ASP A 61 -4.14 -19.13 3.37
CA ASP A 61 -4.50 -20.53 3.64
C ASP A 61 -5.79 -20.98 2.90
N MET A 62 -6.64 -20.04 2.48
CA MET A 62 -7.87 -20.34 1.74
C MET A 62 -7.66 -20.39 0.22
N ILE A 63 -6.61 -19.74 -0.30
CA ILE A 63 -6.38 -19.64 -1.74
C ILE A 63 -5.77 -20.95 -2.23
N PRO A 64 -6.34 -21.57 -3.29
CA PRO A 64 -5.75 -22.75 -3.92
C PRO A 64 -4.33 -22.49 -4.44
N GLU A 65 -3.44 -23.48 -4.30
CA GLU A 65 -2.08 -23.41 -4.86
C GLU A 65 -2.05 -23.41 -6.41
N GLU A 66 -3.12 -23.93 -7.04
CA GLU A 66 -3.27 -24.02 -8.49
C GLU A 66 -4.58 -23.34 -8.94
N GLY A 67 -4.49 -22.54 -10.00
CA GLY A 67 -5.63 -21.84 -10.61
C GLY A 67 -5.68 -20.36 -10.25
N GLU A 68 -6.46 -19.61 -11.01
CA GLU A 68 -6.73 -18.19 -10.73
C GLU A 68 -7.81 -18.08 -9.65
N THR A 69 -7.64 -17.15 -8.71
CA THR A 69 -8.63 -16.88 -7.66
C THR A 69 -8.88 -15.39 -7.60
N VAL A 70 -9.97 -14.94 -8.21
CA VAL A 70 -10.40 -13.54 -8.18
C VAL A 70 -11.47 -13.37 -7.10
N LEU A 71 -11.26 -12.41 -6.21
CA LEU A 71 -12.14 -12.08 -5.10
C LEU A 71 -13.08 -10.93 -5.49
N GLU A 72 -14.39 -11.13 -5.31
CA GLU A 72 -15.36 -10.08 -5.63
C GLU A 72 -15.39 -8.99 -4.56
N TRP A 73 -14.92 -7.80 -4.94
CA TRP A 73 -14.84 -6.63 -4.06
C TRP A 73 -16.17 -6.20 -3.44
N GLU A 74 -17.28 -6.38 -4.17
CA GLU A 74 -18.62 -5.94 -3.73
C GLU A 74 -19.17 -6.72 -2.51
N ASP A 75 -18.53 -7.83 -2.15
CA ASP A 75 -18.87 -8.61 -0.96
C ASP A 75 -18.09 -8.10 0.27
N GLU A 76 -18.81 -7.67 1.31
CA GLU A 76 -18.24 -7.02 2.50
C GLU A 76 -17.20 -7.90 3.25
N PRO A 77 -17.43 -9.21 3.51
CA PRO A 77 -16.40 -10.10 4.04
C PRO A 77 -15.14 -10.16 3.19
N THR A 78 -15.32 -10.20 1.87
CA THR A 78 -14.23 -10.26 0.89
C THR A 78 -13.41 -8.97 0.92
N GLN A 79 -14.09 -7.83 0.87
CA GLN A 79 -13.46 -6.51 1.04
C GLN A 79 -12.66 -6.41 2.34
N ALA A 80 -13.22 -6.89 3.46
CA ALA A 80 -12.52 -6.86 4.74
C ALA A 80 -11.24 -7.69 4.74
N ALA A 81 -11.23 -8.84 4.05
CA ALA A 81 -10.03 -9.67 3.93
C ALA A 81 -8.95 -9.00 3.09
N VAL A 82 -9.31 -8.48 1.91
CA VAL A 82 -8.39 -7.75 1.03
C VAL A 82 -7.82 -6.52 1.74
N LEU A 83 -8.65 -5.71 2.39
CA LEU A 83 -8.20 -4.55 3.18
C LEU A 83 -7.28 -4.94 4.34
N THR A 84 -7.53 -6.08 4.99
CA THR A 84 -6.65 -6.55 6.08
C THR A 84 -5.29 -6.97 5.55
N GLY A 85 -5.26 -7.67 4.41
CA GLY A 85 -4.03 -8.00 3.70
C GLY A 85 -3.27 -6.74 3.28
N TYR A 86 -3.95 -5.77 2.68
CA TYR A 86 -3.35 -4.49 2.26
C TYR A 86 -2.70 -3.77 3.45
N CYS A 87 -3.42 -3.62 4.56
CA CYS A 87 -2.86 -3.00 5.76
C CYS A 87 -1.67 -3.80 6.32
N SER A 88 -1.67 -5.13 6.22
CA SER A 88 -0.51 -5.96 6.58
C SER A 88 0.69 -5.68 5.65
N GLY A 89 0.46 -5.55 4.35
CA GLY A 89 1.50 -5.17 3.39
C GLY A 89 2.11 -3.81 3.71
N ILE A 90 1.27 -2.83 4.07
CA ILE A 90 1.71 -1.51 4.52
C ILE A 90 2.54 -1.59 5.80
N ASP A 91 2.20 -2.45 6.76
CA ASP A 91 3.01 -2.65 7.97
C ASP A 91 4.44 -3.10 7.63
N HIS A 92 4.57 -4.10 6.76
CA HIS A 92 5.88 -4.61 6.33
C HIS A 92 6.63 -3.58 5.50
N PHE A 93 5.94 -2.85 4.61
CA PHE A 93 6.51 -1.76 3.83
C PHE A 93 7.12 -0.68 4.74
N LEU A 94 6.35 -0.18 5.72
CA LEU A 94 6.83 0.84 6.66
C LEU A 94 7.94 0.32 7.58
N ALA A 95 7.95 -0.98 7.89
CA ALA A 95 9.02 -1.63 8.65
C ALA A 95 10.32 -1.83 7.82
N GLY A 96 10.27 -1.64 6.50
CA GLY A 96 11.37 -1.91 5.58
C GLY A 96 11.59 -3.40 5.30
N ASP A 97 10.59 -4.23 5.60
CA ASP A 97 10.56 -5.66 5.27
C ASP A 97 10.01 -5.84 3.84
N TRP A 98 10.86 -5.46 2.88
CA TRP A 98 10.47 -5.34 1.47
C TRP A 98 10.03 -6.66 0.85
N GLU A 99 10.68 -7.77 1.20
CA GLU A 99 10.34 -9.09 0.65
C GLU A 99 8.92 -9.49 1.05
N MET A 100 8.56 -9.31 2.33
CA MET A 100 7.21 -9.61 2.80
C MET A 100 6.18 -8.62 2.24
N ALA A 101 6.51 -7.33 2.19
CA ALA A 101 5.64 -6.32 1.60
C ALA A 101 5.32 -6.64 0.12
N ALA A 102 6.36 -6.96 -0.67
CA ALA A 102 6.20 -7.34 -2.07
C ALA A 102 5.30 -8.56 -2.23
N ALA A 103 5.59 -9.65 -1.49
CA ALA A 103 4.80 -10.88 -1.56
C ALA A 103 3.33 -10.66 -1.19
N ILE A 104 3.04 -9.81 -0.19
CA ILE A 104 1.67 -9.47 0.17
C ILE A 104 0.99 -8.69 -0.96
N PHE A 105 1.62 -7.63 -1.48
CA PHE A 105 0.99 -6.81 -2.52
C PHE A 105 0.82 -7.57 -3.85
N GLU A 106 1.78 -8.40 -4.25
CA GLU A 106 1.67 -9.27 -5.43
C GLU A 106 0.46 -10.20 -5.30
N MET A 107 0.36 -10.91 -4.17
CA MET A 107 -0.79 -11.78 -3.90
C MET A 107 -2.11 -11.00 -3.91
N LEU A 108 -2.14 -9.78 -3.37
CA LEU A 108 -3.33 -8.94 -3.40
C LEU A 108 -3.74 -8.56 -4.82
N LEU A 109 -2.78 -8.26 -5.70
CA LEU A 109 -3.07 -7.98 -7.12
C LEU A 109 -3.51 -9.23 -7.88
N ASP A 110 -3.02 -10.42 -7.50
CA ASP A 110 -3.51 -11.68 -8.06
C ASP A 110 -4.97 -11.94 -7.70
N VAL A 111 -5.35 -11.65 -6.45
CA VAL A 111 -6.74 -11.88 -5.98
C VAL A 111 -7.70 -10.74 -6.25
N ASP A 112 -7.20 -9.52 -6.41
CA ASP A 112 -7.95 -8.32 -6.74
C ASP A 112 -7.27 -7.59 -7.93
N PRO A 113 -7.42 -8.11 -9.16
CA PRO A 113 -6.75 -7.57 -10.35
C PRO A 113 -7.28 -6.18 -10.76
N GLU A 114 -8.41 -5.75 -10.20
CA GLU A 114 -8.92 -4.37 -10.38
C GLU A 114 -8.21 -3.35 -9.48
N ASP A 115 -7.35 -3.82 -8.57
CA ASP A 115 -6.53 -3.03 -7.66
C ASP A 115 -7.33 -1.99 -6.86
N HIS A 116 -8.39 -2.43 -6.19
CA HIS A 116 -9.27 -1.53 -5.43
C HIS A 116 -8.56 -0.86 -4.26
N THR A 117 -7.44 -1.42 -3.80
CA THR A 117 -6.64 -0.88 -2.69
C THR A 117 -5.47 -0.01 -3.14
N GLU A 118 -5.25 0.12 -4.46
CA GLU A 118 -4.07 0.78 -5.05
C GLU A 118 -2.74 0.18 -4.55
N ALA A 119 -2.68 -1.15 -4.35
CA ALA A 119 -1.50 -1.94 -3.94
C ALA A 119 -0.35 -1.85 -4.95
N THR A 120 -0.65 -1.55 -6.22
CA THR A 120 0.34 -1.30 -7.27
C THR A 120 1.36 -0.23 -6.86
N ILE A 121 0.92 0.83 -6.18
CA ILE A 121 1.78 1.97 -5.80
C ILE A 121 2.83 1.57 -4.76
N PRO A 122 2.48 1.06 -3.55
CA PRO A 122 3.49 0.64 -2.58
C PRO A 122 4.33 -0.55 -3.08
N LEU A 123 3.79 -1.43 -3.94
CA LEU A 123 4.59 -2.47 -4.57
C LEU A 123 5.67 -1.90 -5.49
N ALA A 124 5.35 -0.90 -6.31
CA ALA A 124 6.33 -0.22 -7.16
C ALA A 124 7.45 0.45 -6.34
N TYR A 125 7.13 1.07 -5.19
CA TYR A 125 8.15 1.58 -4.27
C TYR A 125 9.01 0.44 -3.70
N THR A 126 8.39 -0.68 -3.35
CA THR A 126 9.07 -1.86 -2.78
C THR A 126 10.08 -2.44 -3.77
N TYR A 127 9.71 -2.61 -5.04
CA TYR A 127 10.64 -3.08 -6.07
C TYR A 127 11.84 -2.15 -6.26
N ILE A 128 11.64 -0.82 -6.27
CA ILE A 128 12.78 0.12 -6.34
C ILE A 128 13.66 0.02 -5.08
N ALA A 129 13.07 -0.17 -3.90
CA ALA A 129 13.81 -0.35 -2.66
C ALA A 129 14.72 -1.60 -2.73
N MET A 130 14.20 -2.70 -3.30
CA MET A 130 14.91 -3.95 -3.51
C MET A 130 15.85 -3.98 -4.72
N GLU A 131 15.83 -2.96 -5.59
CA GLU A 131 16.54 -2.93 -6.88
C GLU A 131 16.02 -3.97 -7.89
N GLU A 132 14.78 -4.43 -7.72
CA GLU A 132 14.05 -5.33 -8.63
C GLU A 132 13.46 -4.52 -9.80
N TYR A 133 14.36 -4.04 -10.64
CA TYR A 133 14.03 -3.07 -11.69
C TYR A 133 13.18 -3.63 -12.83
N GLU A 134 13.29 -4.93 -13.14
CA GLU A 134 12.48 -5.57 -14.18
C GLU A 134 11.01 -5.59 -13.75
N SER A 135 10.73 -6.08 -12.54
CA SER A 135 9.37 -6.08 -11.97
C SER A 135 8.81 -4.66 -11.82
N PHE A 136 9.65 -3.69 -11.43
CA PHE A 136 9.26 -2.28 -11.42
C PHE A 136 8.86 -1.76 -12.81
N ASP A 137 9.65 -2.04 -13.84
CA ASP A 137 9.39 -1.54 -15.20
C ASP A 137 8.11 -2.14 -15.80
N ASP A 138 7.70 -3.34 -15.36
CA ASP A 138 6.43 -3.95 -15.71
C ASP A 138 5.27 -3.24 -14.98
N ILE A 139 5.29 -3.23 -13.64
CA ILE A 139 4.17 -2.74 -12.82
C ILE A 139 3.96 -1.23 -12.93
N ILE A 140 5.01 -0.46 -13.20
CA ILE A 140 4.88 1.00 -13.29
C ILE A 140 3.88 1.39 -14.37
N ASN A 141 3.71 0.58 -15.43
CA ASN A 141 2.76 0.86 -16.52
C ASN A 141 1.30 0.87 -16.07
N ASP A 142 0.98 0.18 -14.97
CA ASP A 142 -0.37 0.13 -14.40
C ASP A 142 -0.65 1.35 -13.50
N VAL A 143 0.39 2.07 -13.07
CA VAL A 143 0.24 3.34 -12.33
C VAL A 143 -0.18 4.47 -13.27
N ASN A 144 -1.29 5.14 -12.92
CA ASN A 144 -1.86 6.22 -13.71
C ASN A 144 -0.93 7.44 -13.86
N ASP A 145 -0.70 7.89 -15.09
CA ASP A 145 0.15 9.06 -15.38
C ASP A 145 -0.31 10.39 -14.74
N LYS A 146 -1.56 10.48 -14.30
CA LYS A 146 -2.08 11.66 -13.60
C LYS A 146 -1.69 11.68 -12.13
N TYR A 147 -1.34 10.54 -11.56
CA TYR A 147 -0.93 10.43 -10.17
C TYR A 147 0.48 10.98 -9.98
N ILE A 148 0.70 11.62 -8.85
CA ILE A 148 2.00 12.14 -8.47
C ILE A 148 3.00 10.99 -8.24
N ASP A 149 2.51 9.86 -7.74
CA ASP A 149 3.31 8.66 -7.47
C ASP A 149 4.09 8.20 -8.68
N LYS A 150 3.49 8.19 -9.88
CA LYS A 150 4.18 7.88 -11.14
C LYS A 150 5.43 8.75 -11.34
N VAL A 151 5.33 10.05 -11.06
CA VAL A 151 6.42 11.01 -11.21
C VAL A 151 7.50 10.76 -10.15
N ILE A 152 7.13 10.55 -8.90
CA ILE A 152 8.07 10.27 -7.81
C ILE A 152 8.78 8.93 -8.03
N LEU A 153 8.04 7.87 -8.36
CA LEU A 153 8.58 6.55 -8.70
C LEU A 153 9.57 6.62 -9.85
N THR A 154 9.25 7.35 -10.92
CA THR A 154 10.15 7.52 -12.08
C THR A 154 11.40 8.31 -11.72
N LEU A 155 11.27 9.40 -10.95
CA LEU A 155 12.41 10.17 -10.48
C LEU A 155 13.31 9.34 -9.57
N TRP A 156 12.71 8.57 -8.67
CA TRP A 156 13.44 7.79 -7.68
C TRP A 156 14.09 6.54 -8.28
N SER A 157 13.41 5.83 -9.18
CA SER A 157 13.97 4.66 -9.87
C SER A 157 15.19 5.04 -10.72
N GLU A 158 15.09 6.09 -11.54
CA GLU A 158 16.21 6.59 -12.34
C GLU A 158 17.38 7.07 -11.47
N PHE A 159 17.07 7.74 -10.36
CA PHE A 159 18.09 8.14 -9.40
C PHE A 159 18.79 6.94 -8.76
N ARG A 160 18.05 5.91 -8.34
CA ARG A 160 18.61 4.68 -7.76
C ARG A 160 19.48 3.92 -8.77
N ARG A 161 19.09 3.89 -10.05
CA ARG A 161 19.84 3.26 -11.14
C ARG A 161 21.11 4.01 -11.55
N THR A 162 21.03 5.34 -11.64
CA THR A 162 22.06 6.15 -12.34
C THR A 162 22.74 7.20 -11.47
N GLY A 163 22.17 7.50 -10.29
CA GLY A 163 22.58 8.63 -9.45
C GLY A 163 22.16 10.01 -10.01
N THR A 164 21.34 10.06 -11.06
CA THR A 164 20.93 11.30 -11.72
C THR A 164 19.41 11.40 -11.84
N LEU A 165 18.88 12.62 -11.79
CA LEU A 165 17.45 12.85 -11.95
C LEU A 165 17.11 13.18 -13.41
N PRO A 166 16.09 12.54 -14.01
CA PRO A 166 15.64 12.86 -15.35
C PRO A 166 15.08 14.29 -15.42
N HIS A 167 15.74 15.17 -16.19
CA HIS A 167 15.44 16.60 -16.23
C HIS A 167 13.97 16.91 -16.56
N GLY A 168 13.37 16.16 -17.49
CA GLY A 168 11.96 16.34 -17.88
C GLY A 168 10.99 16.15 -16.72
N GLU A 169 11.17 15.10 -15.92
CA GLU A 169 10.32 14.83 -14.76
C GLU A 169 10.57 15.81 -13.62
N VAL A 170 11.81 16.29 -13.43
CA VAL A 170 12.09 17.37 -12.46
C VAL A 170 11.33 18.64 -12.84
N VAL A 171 11.34 19.02 -14.12
CA VAL A 171 10.59 20.18 -14.62
C VAL A 171 9.09 19.97 -14.43
N ARG A 172 8.58 18.75 -14.69
CA ARG A 172 7.17 18.41 -14.49
C ARG A 172 6.75 18.51 -13.02
N LEU A 173 7.55 17.98 -12.10
CA LEU A 173 7.34 18.07 -10.65
C LEU A 173 7.29 19.54 -10.19
N ARG A 174 8.27 20.35 -10.61
CA ARG A 174 8.36 21.78 -10.24
C ARG A 174 7.23 22.64 -10.78
N SER A 175 6.66 22.29 -11.94
CA SER A 175 5.65 23.12 -12.62
C SER A 175 4.22 22.65 -12.34
N ARG A 176 3.93 21.36 -12.55
CA ARG A 176 2.57 20.81 -12.49
C ARG A 176 2.20 20.30 -11.10
N PHE A 177 3.19 19.91 -10.31
CA PHE A 177 3.02 19.31 -8.98
C PHE A 177 3.77 20.11 -7.91
N ARG A 178 3.72 21.45 -8.03
CA ARG A 178 4.47 22.36 -7.19
C ARG A 178 4.33 22.11 -5.67
N PRO A 179 3.12 21.84 -5.11
CA PRO A 179 2.98 21.53 -3.69
C PRO A 179 3.82 20.33 -3.24
N TYR A 180 3.92 19.29 -4.08
CA TYR A 180 4.73 18.10 -3.80
C TYR A 180 6.22 18.39 -3.87
N TYR A 181 6.65 19.19 -4.86
CA TYR A 181 8.05 19.65 -4.92
C TYR A 181 8.43 20.44 -3.66
N ASP A 182 7.57 21.39 -3.25
CA ASP A 182 7.83 22.22 -2.08
C ASP A 182 7.82 21.38 -0.79
N GLU A 183 6.92 20.38 -0.68
CA GLU A 183 6.90 19.45 0.46
C GLU A 183 8.18 18.61 0.52
N PHE A 184 8.61 17.95 -0.57
CA PHE A 184 9.86 17.14 -0.58
C PHE A 184 11.12 17.96 -0.26
N LEU A 185 11.08 19.29 -0.43
CA LEU A 185 12.19 20.18 -0.08
C LEU A 185 12.06 20.85 1.29
N ALA A 186 10.92 20.70 1.96
CA ALA A 186 10.70 21.26 3.28
C ALA A 186 11.70 20.66 4.29
N GLY A 187 12.03 21.44 5.32
CA GLY A 187 12.92 20.98 6.39
C GLY A 187 12.20 20.20 7.48
N GLU A 188 10.88 20.33 7.56
CA GLU A 188 10.03 19.74 8.61
C GLU A 188 8.64 19.43 8.03
N HIS A 189 8.00 18.37 8.54
CA HIS A 189 6.72 17.84 8.06
C HIS A 189 5.77 17.59 9.23
N PRO A 190 5.27 18.65 9.89
CA PRO A 190 4.53 18.50 11.13
C PRO A 190 3.16 17.84 10.93
N VAL A 191 2.90 16.77 11.68
CA VAL A 191 1.57 16.14 11.81
C VAL A 191 0.75 16.92 12.85
N SER A 192 0.22 18.07 12.44
CA SER A 192 -0.59 18.95 13.29
C SER A 192 -2.08 18.57 13.28
N ASP A 193 -2.84 18.98 14.31
CA ASP A 193 -4.30 18.78 14.34
C ASP A 193 -5.00 19.39 13.12
N ALA A 194 -4.50 20.54 12.63
CA ALA A 194 -5.02 21.19 11.43
C ALA A 194 -4.80 20.33 10.18
N TYR A 195 -3.60 19.74 10.03
CA TYR A 195 -3.31 18.79 8.96
C TYR A 195 -4.21 17.56 9.05
N LEU A 196 -4.33 16.95 10.23
CA LEU A 196 -5.17 15.76 10.44
C LEU A 196 -6.64 16.03 10.14
N GLN A 197 -7.14 17.23 10.43
CA GLN A 197 -8.50 17.63 10.07
C GLN A 197 -8.64 17.82 8.55
N GLU A 198 -7.64 18.41 7.91
CA GLU A 198 -7.65 18.73 6.47
C GLU A 198 -7.54 17.47 5.60
N ILE A 199 -6.63 16.54 5.93
CA ILE A 199 -6.45 15.30 5.15
C ILE A 199 -7.66 14.37 5.23
N ARG A 200 -8.47 14.48 6.29
CA ARG A 200 -9.73 13.74 6.47
C ARG A 200 -10.93 14.41 5.81
N ALA A 201 -10.77 15.59 5.23
CA ALA A 201 -11.85 16.28 4.53
C ALA A 201 -12.22 15.52 3.23
N GLU A 202 -13.45 15.71 2.74
CA GLU A 202 -13.91 15.10 1.48
C GLU A 202 -13.01 15.46 0.28
N ARG A 203 -12.40 16.66 0.32
CA ARG A 203 -11.48 17.15 -0.71
C ARG A 203 -10.29 17.85 -0.04
N PRO A 204 -9.26 17.09 0.35
CA PRO A 204 -8.04 17.66 0.93
C PRO A 204 -7.36 18.61 -0.07
N SER A 205 -6.59 19.58 0.44
CA SER A 205 -5.77 20.42 -0.42
C SER A 205 -4.61 19.63 -1.04
N LYS A 206 -3.98 20.18 -2.07
CA LYS A 206 -2.79 19.57 -2.66
C LYS A 206 -1.62 19.57 -1.70
N GLU A 207 -1.55 20.55 -0.81
CA GLU A 207 -0.54 20.68 0.23
C GLU A 207 -0.71 19.58 1.28
N ALA A 208 -1.94 19.27 1.69
CA ALA A 208 -2.22 18.14 2.58
C ALA A 208 -1.90 16.80 1.91
N LEU A 209 -2.30 16.60 0.65
CA LEU A 209 -1.97 15.38 -0.10
C LEU A 209 -0.46 15.22 -0.33
N ALA A 210 0.27 16.32 -0.54
CA ALA A 210 1.72 16.29 -0.65
C ALA A 210 2.39 15.84 0.64
N ARG A 211 1.91 16.34 1.78
CA ARG A 211 2.39 15.91 3.09
C ARG A 211 2.04 14.45 3.37
N GLU A 212 0.85 13.99 3.01
CA GLU A 212 0.45 12.59 3.18
C GLU A 212 1.38 11.66 2.41
N LEU A 213 1.60 11.93 1.11
CA LEU A 213 2.55 11.16 0.31
C LEU A 213 3.94 11.12 0.94
N TRP A 214 4.42 12.28 1.39
CA TRP A 214 5.74 12.37 2.01
C TRP A 214 5.83 11.56 3.30
N LEU A 215 4.82 11.64 4.18
CA LEU A 215 4.78 10.88 5.44
C LEU A 215 4.68 9.37 5.19
N GLN A 216 3.85 8.95 4.23
CA GLN A 216 3.73 7.54 3.84
C GLN A 216 5.04 6.95 3.30
N THR A 217 5.91 7.81 2.74
CA THR A 217 7.18 7.40 2.15
C THR A 217 8.42 7.84 2.95
N GLU A 218 8.25 8.49 4.12
CA GLU A 218 9.33 9.12 4.91
C GLU A 218 10.50 8.18 5.19
N HIS A 219 10.18 6.93 5.53
CA HIS A 219 11.13 5.87 5.83
C HIS A 219 12.05 5.56 4.63
N LEU A 220 11.55 5.59 3.39
CA LEU A 220 12.37 5.41 2.19
C LEU A 220 13.44 6.49 2.08
N TRP A 221 13.08 7.73 2.35
CA TRP A 221 13.99 8.86 2.21
C TRP A 221 14.99 8.95 3.36
N SER A 222 14.64 8.39 4.51
CA SER A 222 15.57 8.18 5.62
C SER A 222 16.61 7.10 5.28
N LEU A 223 16.20 6.01 4.61
CA LEU A 223 17.09 4.93 4.16
C LEU A 223 17.91 5.32 2.93
N PHE A 224 17.35 6.12 2.02
CA PHE A 224 17.94 6.54 0.75
C PHE A 224 17.98 8.08 0.60
N PRO A 225 18.71 8.80 1.48
CA PRO A 225 18.65 10.26 1.57
C PRO A 225 19.15 11.01 0.33
N GLY A 226 19.95 10.34 -0.51
CA GLY A 226 20.53 10.93 -1.71
C GLY A 226 19.49 11.47 -2.69
N PHE A 227 18.28 10.89 -2.72
CA PHE A 227 17.21 11.32 -3.62
C PHE A 227 16.74 12.75 -3.34
N VAL A 228 16.41 13.04 -2.07
CA VAL A 228 15.96 14.36 -1.63
C VAL A 228 17.07 15.40 -1.81
N GLU A 229 18.32 15.01 -1.54
CA GLU A 229 19.47 15.89 -1.79
C GLU A 229 19.64 16.22 -3.27
N ALA A 230 19.44 15.24 -4.15
CA ALA A 230 19.49 15.44 -5.59
C ALA A 230 18.37 16.38 -6.05
N LEU A 231 17.15 16.21 -5.54
CA LEU A 231 16.01 17.10 -5.83
C LEU A 231 16.30 18.55 -5.42
N ARG A 232 16.95 18.75 -4.26
CA ARG A 232 17.32 20.09 -3.76
C ARG A 232 18.36 20.77 -4.64
N LYS A 233 19.22 20.01 -5.33
CA LYS A 233 20.28 20.52 -6.21
C LYS A 233 19.79 20.78 -7.65
N ALA A 234 18.61 20.26 -8.02
CA ALA A 234 18.08 20.26 -9.39
C ALA A 234 17.21 21.47 -9.78
#